data_AF-A0A2N2LQS7-F1
#
_entry.id   AF-A0A2N2LQS7-F1
#
_cell.length_a   1.000
_cell.length_b   1.000
_cell.length_c   1.000
_cell.angle_alpha   90.00
_cell.angle_beta   90.00
_cell.angle_gamma   90.00
#
_symmetry.space_group_name_H-M   'P 1'
#
loop_
_entity.id
_entity.type
_entity.pdbx_description
1 polymer ?
#
loop_
_entity_poly.entity_id
_entity_poly.type
_entity_poly.pdbx_seq_one_letter_code
_entity_poly.pdbx_strand_id
1 'polypeptide(L)'
;MKNSLELGLIGNCRIGALIDERGEIVWSCLPRFDGDPVFCSLLNEHPDGEGAGFCVVELLDQVEASQSYLPNTAVLVTRLTDTRGAVIEITDFSPRFHQYGRTFMPMMIIRQIKRVSGNPRICVRVRPLCEYGSQDCTMTHGSHHIRYVAPSWILRLTTDISVTAVLQELPFFLETSATLILGPDETITDAIDDLSRRFLNETINSWRDWVRDLSIPFEWQEE
;
A
#
# COMPACT_ATOMS: atom_id res chain seq x y z
N MET A 1 -8.10 -17.13 -3.32
CA MET A 1 -8.75 -16.06 -2.59
C MET A 1 -10.23 -16.08 -2.89
N LYS A 2 -11.09 -16.02 -1.87
CA LYS A 2 -12.52 -15.82 -2.05
C LYS A 2 -12.76 -14.35 -1.78
N ASN A 3 -13.03 -13.56 -2.82
CA ASN A 3 -13.05 -12.10 -2.71
C ASN A 3 -14.13 -11.68 -1.69
N SER A 4 -13.68 -11.17 -0.54
CA SER A 4 -14.53 -10.55 0.48
C SER A 4 -14.79 -9.10 0.11
N LEU A 5 -15.96 -8.58 0.49
CA LEU A 5 -16.27 -7.15 0.36
C LEU A 5 -15.83 -6.34 1.59
N GLU A 6 -15.27 -7.00 2.61
CA GLU A 6 -14.60 -6.35 3.74
C GLU A 6 -13.26 -5.78 3.26
N LEU A 7 -13.30 -4.56 2.72
CA LEU A 7 -12.16 -3.87 2.13
C LEU A 7 -11.91 -2.54 2.83
N GLY A 8 -10.65 -2.29 3.19
CA GLY A 8 -10.16 -0.98 3.60
C GLY A 8 -9.86 -0.10 2.39
N LEU A 9 -10.37 1.12 2.38
CA LEU A 9 -10.05 2.17 1.42
C LEU A 9 -8.95 3.10 1.95
N ILE A 10 -7.90 3.32 1.17
CA ILE A 10 -6.96 4.43 1.34
C ILE A 10 -7.02 5.37 0.14
N GLY A 11 -6.66 6.64 0.33
CA GLY A 11 -6.57 7.59 -0.78
C GLY A 11 -6.23 9.01 -0.34
N ASN A 12 -5.94 9.86 -1.31
CA ASN A 12 -5.55 11.27 -1.08
C ASN A 12 -6.29 12.27 -1.98
N CYS A 13 -7.51 11.91 -2.41
CA CYS A 13 -8.34 12.65 -3.37
C CYS A 13 -7.82 12.69 -4.81
N ARG A 14 -6.60 12.17 -5.08
CA ARG A 14 -6.06 12.02 -6.44
C ARG A 14 -6.06 10.57 -6.91
N ILE A 15 -5.79 9.66 -5.98
CA ILE A 15 -5.85 8.21 -6.17
C ILE A 15 -6.53 7.55 -4.97
N GLY A 16 -6.90 6.29 -5.14
CA GLY A 16 -7.38 5.44 -4.05
C GLY A 16 -7.09 3.97 -4.33
N ALA A 17 -7.01 3.19 -3.27
CA ALA A 17 -6.78 1.76 -3.33
C ALA A 17 -7.67 1.01 -2.34
N LEU A 18 -8.20 -0.13 -2.76
CA LEU A 18 -8.92 -1.07 -1.91
C LEU A 18 -7.96 -2.17 -1.46
N ILE A 19 -8.01 -2.46 -0.17
CA ILE A 19 -7.12 -3.37 0.52
C ILE A 19 -7.96 -4.39 1.27
N ASP A 20 -7.70 -5.68 1.06
CA ASP A 20 -8.44 -6.74 1.75
C ASP A 20 -7.98 -6.92 3.21
N GLU A 21 -8.64 -7.82 3.94
CA GLU A 21 -8.34 -8.14 5.34
C GLU A 21 -6.91 -8.67 5.57
N ARG A 22 -6.24 -9.18 4.53
CA ARG A 22 -4.88 -9.74 4.58
C ARG A 22 -3.82 -8.73 4.16
N GLY A 23 -4.21 -7.52 3.77
CA GLY A 23 -3.29 -6.50 3.31
C GLY A 23 -2.88 -6.69 1.85
N GLU A 24 -3.69 -7.33 1.02
CA GLU A 24 -3.55 -7.29 -0.44
C GLU A 24 -4.21 -6.03 -0.99
N ILE A 25 -3.49 -5.26 -1.83
CA ILE A 25 -4.11 -4.23 -2.65
C ILE A 25 -4.79 -4.93 -3.82
N VAL A 26 -6.11 -5.03 -3.75
CA VAL A 26 -6.95 -5.77 -4.70
C VAL A 26 -7.50 -4.90 -5.83
N TRP A 27 -7.51 -3.58 -5.62
CA TRP A 27 -7.95 -2.62 -6.61
C TRP A 27 -7.23 -1.29 -6.47
N SER A 28 -6.69 -0.74 -7.55
CA SER A 28 -6.17 0.62 -7.59
C SER A 28 -6.01 1.10 -9.03
N CYS A 29 -6.53 2.29 -9.33
CA CYS A 29 -6.36 2.96 -10.62
C CYS A 29 -5.21 3.97 -10.50
N LEU A 30 -4.12 3.71 -11.21
CA LEU A 30 -2.95 4.59 -11.29
C LEU A 30 -2.65 4.87 -12.78
N PRO A 31 -2.22 6.09 -13.16
CA PRO A 31 -1.91 7.24 -12.30
C PRO A 31 -3.14 8.09 -11.94
N ARG A 32 -4.34 7.71 -12.41
CA ARG A 32 -5.58 8.48 -12.31
C ARG A 32 -6.64 7.64 -11.62
N PHE A 33 -7.44 8.26 -10.75
CA PHE A 33 -8.54 7.58 -10.07
C PHE A 33 -9.58 6.94 -11.03
N ASP A 34 -9.74 7.52 -12.22
CA ASP A 34 -10.66 7.08 -13.28
C ASP A 34 -9.97 6.28 -14.39
N GLY A 35 -8.72 5.85 -14.17
CA GLY A 35 -7.91 5.16 -15.17
C GLY A 35 -8.01 3.64 -15.16
N ASP A 36 -7.21 3.02 -16.04
CA ASP A 36 -6.96 1.58 -16.06
C ASP A 36 -6.47 1.08 -14.68
N PRO A 37 -7.11 0.06 -14.07
CA PRO A 37 -6.68 -0.46 -12.79
C PRO A 37 -5.37 -1.23 -12.92
N VAL A 38 -4.30 -0.72 -12.30
CA VAL A 38 -3.00 -1.42 -12.24
C VAL A 38 -3.06 -2.63 -11.31
N PHE A 39 -3.92 -2.55 -10.30
CA PHE A 39 -4.32 -3.67 -9.47
C PHE A 39 -5.82 -3.89 -9.66
N CYS A 40 -6.22 -5.11 -9.97
CA CYS A 40 -7.58 -5.49 -10.35
C CYS A 40 -7.95 -6.93 -9.95
N SER A 41 -7.23 -7.54 -8.99
CA SER A 41 -7.52 -8.91 -8.51
C SER A 41 -8.93 -9.04 -7.90
N LEU A 42 -9.54 -7.94 -7.45
CA LEU A 42 -10.92 -7.92 -6.95
C LEU A 42 -11.94 -8.50 -7.94
N LEU A 43 -11.72 -8.33 -9.26
CA LEU A 43 -12.61 -8.86 -10.30
C LEU A 43 -12.08 -10.14 -10.95
N ASN A 44 -10.87 -10.56 -10.61
CA ASN A 44 -10.19 -11.71 -11.18
C ASN A 44 -9.95 -12.74 -10.07
N GLU A 45 -10.96 -13.55 -9.76
CA GLU A 45 -10.80 -14.63 -8.77
C GLU A 45 -9.61 -15.53 -9.14
N HIS A 46 -8.67 -15.66 -8.21
CA HIS A 46 -7.50 -16.51 -8.35
C HIS A 46 -7.29 -17.33 -7.08
N PRO A 47 -6.65 -18.52 -7.14
CA PRO A 47 -6.16 -19.21 -5.95
C PRO A 47 -5.17 -18.34 -5.16
N ASP A 48 -5.01 -18.62 -3.86
CA ASP A 48 -4.07 -17.86 -3.02
C ASP A 48 -2.63 -18.00 -3.54
N GLY A 49 -1.94 -16.87 -3.73
CA GLY A 49 -0.58 -16.84 -4.27
C GLY A 49 -0.47 -17.13 -5.78
N GLU A 50 -1.59 -17.36 -6.46
CA GLU A 50 -1.68 -17.50 -7.91
C GLU A 50 -2.35 -16.24 -8.51
N GLY A 51 -2.22 -16.02 -9.82
CA GLY A 51 -2.82 -14.87 -10.49
C GLY A 51 -1.96 -13.59 -10.48
N ALA A 52 -2.59 -12.48 -10.86
CA ALA A 52 -1.98 -11.17 -11.03
C ALA A 52 -3.02 -10.06 -10.82
N GLY A 53 -2.58 -8.81 -10.91
CA GLY A 53 -3.40 -7.63 -10.63
C GLY A 53 -3.41 -7.24 -9.15
N PHE A 54 -2.34 -7.53 -8.40
CA PHE A 54 -2.29 -7.22 -6.97
C PHE A 54 -0.90 -6.81 -6.46
N CYS A 55 -0.89 -6.25 -5.26
CA CYS A 55 0.32 -6.07 -4.45
C CYS A 55 0.05 -6.55 -3.02
N VAL A 56 0.84 -7.50 -2.53
CA VAL A 56 0.63 -8.13 -1.21
C VAL A 56 1.94 -8.32 -0.46
N VAL A 57 1.85 -8.23 0.86
CA VAL A 57 2.92 -8.60 1.80
C VAL A 57 2.42 -9.82 2.58
N GLU A 58 2.86 -10.99 2.16
CA GLU A 58 2.46 -12.25 2.79
C GLU A 58 3.35 -12.54 4.00
N LEU A 59 2.72 -12.81 5.15
CA LEU A 59 3.38 -13.42 6.29
C LEU A 59 3.32 -14.95 6.12
N LEU A 60 4.48 -15.62 6.10
CA LEU A 60 4.50 -17.09 6.01
C LEU A 60 3.86 -17.71 7.25
N ASP A 61 3.11 -18.78 7.03
CA ASP A 61 2.35 -19.50 8.07
C ASP A 61 1.39 -18.58 8.85
N GLN A 62 0.83 -17.55 8.18
CA GLN A 62 -0.18 -16.67 8.76
C GLN A 62 -1.41 -17.46 9.22
N VAL A 63 -1.88 -17.16 10.43
CA VAL A 63 -3.10 -17.73 11.01
C VAL A 63 -4.14 -16.70 11.42
N GLU A 64 -3.74 -15.45 11.60
CA GLU A 64 -4.61 -14.37 12.06
C GLU A 64 -4.31 -13.09 11.28
N ALA A 65 -5.38 -12.34 10.98
CA ALA A 65 -5.31 -10.99 10.45
C ALA A 65 -6.33 -10.10 11.17
N SER A 66 -5.96 -8.85 11.40
CA SER A 66 -6.88 -7.82 11.86
C SER A 66 -6.54 -6.50 11.17
N GLN A 67 -7.56 -5.71 10.88
CA GLN A 67 -7.41 -4.45 10.16
C GLN A 67 -8.15 -3.34 10.89
N SER A 68 -7.52 -2.17 10.99
CA SER A 68 -8.12 -0.98 11.59
C SER A 68 -7.53 0.29 11.02
N TYR A 69 -8.32 1.35 10.96
CA TYR A 69 -7.80 2.68 10.68
C TYR A 69 -7.16 3.28 11.92
N LEU A 70 -6.06 4.01 11.74
CA LEU A 70 -5.58 4.88 12.80
C LEU A 70 -6.68 5.92 13.11
N PRO A 71 -7.03 6.15 14.39
CA PRO A 71 -8.15 7.00 14.76
C PRO A 71 -8.10 8.39 14.11
N ASN A 72 -9.24 8.81 13.54
CA ASN A 72 -9.43 10.08 12.84
C ASN A 72 -8.50 10.29 11.63
N THR A 73 -8.16 9.21 10.91
CA THR A 73 -7.36 9.28 9.69
C THR A 73 -7.82 8.26 8.64
N ALA A 74 -7.42 8.47 7.38
CA ALA A 74 -7.53 7.47 6.32
C ALA A 74 -6.23 6.63 6.17
N VAL A 75 -5.54 6.35 7.28
CA VAL A 75 -4.36 5.49 7.32
C VAL A 75 -4.78 4.12 7.84
N LEU A 76 -4.55 3.08 7.04
CA LEU A 76 -4.97 1.72 7.33
C LEU A 76 -3.81 0.93 7.96
N VAL A 77 -4.07 0.19 9.03
CA VAL A 77 -3.11 -0.71 9.66
C VAL A 77 -3.66 -2.13 9.62
N THR A 78 -2.93 -3.01 8.94
CA THR A 78 -3.21 -4.44 8.88
C THR A 78 -2.17 -5.18 9.72
N ARG A 79 -2.61 -5.96 10.70
CA ARG A 79 -1.76 -6.73 11.61
C ARG A 79 -1.92 -8.22 11.31
N LEU A 80 -0.80 -8.89 11.03
CA LEU A 80 -0.76 -10.32 10.68
C LEU A 80 0.04 -11.08 11.74
N THR A 81 -0.45 -12.26 12.13
CA THR A 81 0.22 -13.16 13.10
C THR A 81 0.47 -14.53 12.47
N ASP A 82 1.69 -15.08 12.64
CA ASP A 82 2.05 -16.42 12.19
C ASP A 82 1.73 -17.50 13.25
N THR A 83 1.74 -18.77 12.84
CA THR A 83 1.55 -19.94 13.71
C THR A 83 2.47 -19.98 14.93
N ARG A 84 3.61 -19.28 14.90
CA ARG A 84 4.64 -19.24 15.96
C ARG A 84 4.56 -17.96 16.81
N GLY A 85 3.57 -17.10 16.57
CA GLY A 85 3.36 -15.85 17.30
C GLY A 85 4.25 -14.69 16.86
N ALA A 86 4.94 -14.79 15.72
CA ALA A 86 5.57 -13.63 15.09
C ALA A 86 4.50 -12.71 14.51
N VAL A 87 4.67 -11.40 14.66
CA VAL A 87 3.68 -10.41 14.27
C VAL A 87 4.32 -9.32 13.42
N ILE A 88 3.65 -8.95 12.33
CA ILE A 88 3.96 -7.76 11.55
C ILE A 88 2.76 -6.82 11.50
N GLU A 89 3.05 -5.54 11.32
CA GLU A 89 2.07 -4.49 11.01
C GLU A 89 2.41 -3.88 9.66
N ILE A 90 1.41 -3.79 8.78
CA ILE A 90 1.48 -3.12 7.48
C ILE A 90 0.65 -1.85 7.61
N THR A 91 1.29 -0.69 7.50
CA THR A 91 0.64 0.62 7.51
C THR A 91 0.57 1.14 6.08
N ASP A 92 -0.65 1.20 5.54
CA ASP A 92 -0.96 1.59 4.17
C ASP A 92 -1.60 2.99 4.15
N PHE A 93 -1.08 3.88 3.31
CA PHE A 93 -1.63 5.23 3.14
C PHE A 93 -1.22 5.87 1.81
N SER A 94 -1.97 6.91 1.41
CA SER A 94 -1.58 7.82 0.33
C SER A 94 -1.28 9.21 0.91
N PRO A 95 -0.11 9.81 0.65
CA PRO A 95 0.26 11.08 1.27
C PRO A 95 -0.72 12.22 0.94
N ARG A 96 -1.14 12.96 1.97
CA ARG A 96 -2.00 14.15 1.85
C ARG A 96 -1.70 15.14 2.97
N PHE A 97 -0.99 16.23 2.68
CA PHE A 97 -0.66 17.26 3.67
C PHE A 97 -0.33 18.60 3.03
N HIS A 98 -0.17 19.67 3.81
CA HIS A 98 0.27 20.96 3.29
C HIS A 98 1.80 21.02 3.22
N GLN A 99 2.35 21.37 2.06
CA GLN A 99 3.78 21.54 1.86
C GLN A 99 4.05 22.72 0.94
N TYR A 100 4.99 23.59 1.32
CA TYR A 100 5.37 24.77 0.52
C TYR A 100 4.17 25.63 0.09
N GLY A 101 3.22 25.86 0.99
CA GLY A 101 2.04 26.70 0.76
C GLY A 101 0.94 26.09 -0.11
N ARG A 102 1.03 24.79 -0.47
CA ARG A 102 0.03 24.09 -1.30
C ARG A 102 -0.31 22.73 -0.71
N THR A 103 -1.47 22.19 -1.09
CA THR A 103 -1.81 20.80 -0.78
C THR A 103 -0.93 19.86 -1.61
N PHE A 104 -0.17 19.02 -0.92
CA PHE A 104 0.65 17.95 -1.47
C PHE A 104 -0.15 16.64 -1.44
N MET A 105 -0.51 16.16 -2.64
CA MET A 105 -1.27 14.93 -2.87
C MET A 105 -0.68 14.18 -4.08
N PRO A 106 0.52 13.59 -3.95
CA PRO A 106 1.19 12.89 -5.04
C PRO A 106 0.42 11.64 -5.47
N MET A 107 0.66 11.17 -6.69
CA MET A 107 0.24 9.83 -7.12
C MET A 107 1.14 8.81 -6.40
N MET A 108 0.81 8.42 -5.18
CA MET A 108 1.68 7.59 -4.36
C MET A 108 0.91 6.75 -3.34
N ILE A 109 1.21 5.46 -3.29
CA ILE A 109 0.81 4.54 -2.22
C ILE A 109 2.07 4.16 -1.47
N ILE A 110 2.07 4.34 -0.16
CA ILE A 110 3.17 3.98 0.73
C ILE A 110 2.68 2.85 1.64
N ARG A 111 3.50 1.80 1.72
CA ARG A 111 3.29 0.65 2.61
C ARG A 111 4.50 0.53 3.53
N GLN A 112 4.30 0.75 4.83
CA GLN A 112 5.33 0.51 5.84
C GLN A 112 5.09 -0.82 6.51
N ILE A 113 6.06 -1.73 6.42
CA ILE A 113 5.99 -3.06 7.00
C ILE A 113 6.91 -3.06 8.22
N LYS A 114 6.37 -3.30 9.41
CA LYS A 114 7.11 -3.26 10.66
C LYS A 114 7.01 -4.59 11.38
N ARG A 115 8.15 -5.10 11.85
CA ARG A 115 8.18 -6.22 12.80
C ARG A 115 7.69 -5.74 14.16
N VAL A 116 6.65 -6.38 14.68
CA VAL A 116 6.14 -6.13 16.03
C VAL A 116 6.75 -7.09 17.04
N SER A 117 6.80 -8.39 16.70
CA SER A 117 7.37 -9.43 17.57
C SER A 117 7.85 -10.65 16.77
N GLY A 118 8.69 -11.47 17.42
CA GLY A 118 9.19 -12.72 16.85
C GLY A 118 10.18 -12.52 15.70
N ASN A 119 10.33 -13.55 14.87
CA ASN A 119 11.20 -13.54 13.68
C ASN A 119 10.36 -13.84 12.43
N PRO A 120 9.53 -12.89 11.99
CA PRO A 120 8.59 -13.11 10.89
C PRO A 120 9.34 -13.30 9.57
N ARG A 121 8.86 -14.25 8.78
CA ARG A 121 9.28 -14.45 7.39
C ARG A 121 8.20 -13.91 6.48
N ILE A 122 8.56 -12.98 5.62
CA ILE A 122 7.61 -12.34 4.71
C ILE A 122 8.01 -12.58 3.25
N CYS A 123 7.01 -12.57 2.36
CA CYS A 123 7.18 -12.52 0.92
C CYS A 123 6.43 -11.29 0.38
N VAL A 124 7.06 -10.52 -0.49
CA VAL A 124 6.41 -9.37 -1.15
C VAL A 124 6.20 -9.72 -2.60
N ARG A 125 4.95 -9.65 -3.05
CA ARG A 125 4.57 -9.91 -4.44
C ARG A 125 3.88 -8.68 -5.02
N VAL A 126 4.33 -8.26 -6.19
CA VAL A 126 3.82 -7.09 -6.88
C VAL A 126 3.68 -7.44 -8.36
N ARG A 127 2.45 -7.75 -8.76
CA ARG A 127 2.09 -8.24 -10.09
C ARG A 127 1.04 -7.33 -10.70
N PRO A 128 1.36 -6.08 -11.09
CA PRO A 128 0.39 -5.21 -11.73
C PRO A 128 0.07 -5.70 -13.14
N LEU A 129 -1.15 -5.41 -13.59
CA LEU A 129 -1.60 -5.67 -14.95
C LEU A 129 -1.89 -4.36 -15.67
N CYS A 130 -2.01 -4.42 -16.99
CA CYS A 130 -2.41 -3.30 -17.83
C CYS A 130 -3.51 -3.73 -18.83
N GLU A 131 -4.05 -2.74 -19.55
CA GLU A 131 -5.11 -2.93 -20.54
C GLU A 131 -6.33 -3.63 -19.92
N TYR A 132 -6.82 -3.08 -18.79
CA TYR A 132 -7.95 -3.57 -18.01
C TYR A 132 -7.77 -5.00 -17.50
N GLY A 133 -6.55 -5.33 -17.06
CA GLY A 133 -6.23 -6.65 -16.51
C GLY A 133 -5.98 -7.73 -17.57
N SER A 134 -5.87 -7.38 -18.85
CA SER A 134 -5.70 -8.37 -19.93
C SER A 134 -4.25 -8.69 -20.26
N GLN A 135 -3.29 -7.86 -19.83
CA GLN A 135 -1.88 -7.99 -20.19
C GLN A 135 -0.94 -7.77 -19.00
N ASP A 136 0.19 -8.47 -19.02
CA ASP A 136 1.29 -8.23 -18.10
C ASP A 136 2.09 -6.98 -18.47
N CYS A 137 2.60 -6.29 -17.45
CA CYS A 137 3.53 -5.19 -17.66
C CYS A 137 4.93 -5.70 -18.04
N THR A 138 5.62 -4.96 -18.92
CA THR A 138 7.06 -5.21 -19.11
C THR A 138 7.83 -4.72 -17.89
N MET A 139 8.70 -5.56 -17.33
CA MET A 139 9.46 -5.21 -16.12
C MET A 139 10.88 -4.77 -16.46
N THR A 140 11.31 -3.65 -15.86
CA THR A 140 12.72 -3.26 -15.79
C THR A 140 13.07 -2.94 -14.34
N HIS A 141 14.34 -2.96 -13.95
CA HIS A 141 14.73 -2.74 -12.56
C HIS A 141 16.11 -2.08 -12.46
N GLY A 142 16.32 -1.37 -11.35
CA GLY A 142 17.63 -0.92 -10.90
C GLY A 142 17.96 -1.51 -9.53
N SER A 143 18.91 -0.91 -8.83
CA SER A 143 19.39 -1.44 -7.54
C SER A 143 18.37 -1.38 -6.40
N HIS A 144 17.42 -0.43 -6.45
CA HIS A 144 16.47 -0.16 -5.35
C HIS A 144 15.03 0.08 -5.85
N HIS A 145 14.77 -0.26 -7.12
CA HIS A 145 13.46 -0.02 -7.72
C HIS A 145 13.15 -1.01 -8.85
N ILE A 146 11.86 -1.25 -9.06
CA ILE A 146 11.29 -2.02 -10.15
C ILE A 146 10.32 -1.10 -10.90
N ARG A 147 10.32 -1.14 -12.22
CA ARG A 147 9.43 -0.39 -13.10
C ARG A 147 8.56 -1.39 -13.85
N TYR A 148 7.26 -1.18 -13.76
CA TYR A 148 6.24 -1.89 -14.53
C TYR A 148 5.79 -0.96 -15.65
N VAL A 149 6.16 -1.31 -16.87
CA VAL A 149 5.99 -0.50 -18.07
C VAL A 149 4.78 -1.02 -18.84
N ALA A 150 3.74 -0.19 -18.91
CA ALA A 150 2.56 -0.38 -19.74
C ALA A 150 2.60 0.60 -20.94
N PRO A 151 1.73 0.44 -21.95
CA PRO A 151 1.70 1.35 -23.11
C PRO A 151 1.45 2.81 -22.75
N SER A 152 0.64 3.08 -21.72
CA SER A 152 0.15 4.43 -21.38
C SER A 152 0.66 4.97 -20.03
N TRP A 153 1.33 4.15 -19.22
CA TRP A 153 1.83 4.54 -17.90
C TRP A 153 3.03 3.70 -17.48
N ILE A 154 3.79 4.22 -16.52
CA ILE A 154 4.88 3.48 -15.85
C ILE A 154 4.62 3.58 -14.35
N LEU A 155 4.51 2.42 -13.70
CA LEU A 155 4.44 2.32 -12.25
C LEU A 155 5.81 1.95 -11.72
N ARG A 156 6.32 2.76 -10.79
CA ARG A 156 7.58 2.47 -10.11
C ARG A 156 7.31 1.99 -8.70
N LEU A 157 7.86 0.84 -8.37
CA LEU A 157 8.08 0.40 -7.00
C LEU A 157 9.49 0.82 -6.58
N THR A 158 9.61 1.66 -5.55
CA THR A 158 10.87 1.92 -4.85
C THR A 158 10.82 1.26 -3.49
N THR A 159 11.90 0.57 -3.08
CA THR A 159 11.93 -0.19 -1.82
C THR A 159 13.35 -0.34 -1.28
N ASP A 160 13.45 -0.52 0.05
CA ASP A 160 14.66 -0.94 0.76
C ASP A 160 14.77 -2.48 0.90
N ILE A 161 13.79 -3.23 0.39
CA ILE A 161 13.87 -4.68 0.23
C ILE A 161 14.82 -5.00 -0.93
N SER A 162 15.51 -6.14 -0.84
CA SER A 162 16.25 -6.70 -1.96
C SER A 162 15.35 -6.79 -3.21
N VAL A 163 15.73 -6.08 -4.27
CA VAL A 163 15.01 -6.11 -5.56
C VAL A 163 14.89 -7.54 -6.08
N THR A 164 15.94 -8.36 -5.92
CA THR A 164 15.90 -9.78 -6.29
C THR A 164 14.85 -10.56 -5.51
N ALA A 165 14.70 -10.28 -4.20
CA ALA A 165 13.69 -10.96 -3.38
C ALA A 165 12.27 -10.63 -3.84
N VAL A 166 12.01 -9.39 -4.27
CA VAL A 166 10.70 -9.00 -4.83
C VAL A 166 10.49 -9.61 -6.22
N LEU A 167 11.49 -9.54 -7.11
CA LEU A 167 11.38 -10.06 -8.48
C LEU A 167 11.20 -11.59 -8.53
N GLN A 168 11.85 -12.31 -7.63
CA GLN A 168 11.81 -13.76 -7.54
C GLN A 168 10.81 -14.26 -6.50
N GLU A 169 10.08 -13.34 -5.85
CA GLU A 169 9.08 -13.63 -4.81
C GLU A 169 9.63 -14.56 -3.71
N LEU A 170 10.85 -14.27 -3.26
CA LEU A 170 11.57 -15.10 -2.29
C LEU A 170 11.21 -14.67 -0.86
N PRO A 171 10.81 -15.61 0.01
CA PRO A 171 10.61 -15.31 1.42
C PRO A 171 11.93 -14.94 2.12
N PHE A 172 11.89 -13.90 2.95
CA PHE A 172 13.03 -13.45 3.76
C PHE A 172 12.61 -13.07 5.18
N PHE A 173 13.55 -13.01 6.11
CA PHE A 173 13.28 -12.54 7.47
C PHE A 173 13.20 -11.02 7.51
N LEU A 174 12.11 -10.48 8.07
CA LEU A 174 11.99 -9.06 8.31
C LEU A 174 12.74 -8.70 9.60
N GLU A 175 13.88 -8.02 9.48
CA GLU A 175 14.70 -7.67 10.65
C GLU A 175 14.08 -6.58 11.52
N THR A 176 13.69 -5.45 10.93
CA THR A 176 13.10 -4.33 11.68
C THR A 176 11.87 -3.78 10.95
N SER A 177 12.09 -3.26 9.75
CA SER A 177 11.05 -2.72 8.89
C SER A 177 11.47 -2.80 7.43
N ALA A 178 10.49 -2.64 6.55
CA ALA A 178 10.67 -2.50 5.12
C ALA A 178 9.62 -1.51 4.59
N THR A 179 9.94 -0.82 3.51
CA THR A 179 9.06 0.18 2.89
C THR A 179 8.86 -0.12 1.42
N LEU A 180 7.61 -0.02 0.97
CA LEU A 180 7.23 -0.04 -0.44
C LEU A 180 6.62 1.32 -0.79
N ILE A 181 7.15 1.97 -1.83
CA ILE A 181 6.54 3.17 -2.41
C ILE A 181 6.19 2.87 -3.86
N LEU A 182 4.89 2.86 -4.15
CA LEU A 182 4.33 2.72 -5.48
C LEU A 182 3.92 4.11 -5.98
N GLY A 183 4.48 4.56 -7.10
CA GLY A 183 4.22 5.91 -7.60
C GLY A 183 4.71 6.13 -9.03
N PRO A 184 4.79 7.40 -9.49
CA PRO A 184 5.28 7.72 -10.83
C PRO A 184 6.74 7.28 -10.96
N ASP A 185 7.21 7.20 -12.20
CA ASP A 185 8.60 6.87 -12.49
C ASP A 185 9.57 8.03 -12.21
N GLU A 186 9.62 8.41 -10.93
CA GLU A 186 10.46 9.45 -10.39
C GLU A 186 11.46 8.83 -9.42
N THR A 187 12.69 9.37 -9.40
CA THR A 187 13.72 8.90 -8.47
C THR A 187 13.51 9.55 -7.11
N ILE A 188 13.48 8.71 -6.08
CA ILE A 188 13.50 9.16 -4.68
C ILE A 188 14.96 9.32 -4.27
N THR A 189 15.35 10.54 -3.89
CA THR A 189 16.72 10.89 -3.50
C THR A 189 16.98 10.70 -2.01
N ASP A 190 15.94 10.83 -1.19
CA ASP A 190 16.01 10.64 0.27
C ASP A 190 16.10 9.15 0.61
N ALA A 191 16.56 8.84 1.83
CA ALA A 191 16.40 7.49 2.37
C ALA A 191 14.89 7.17 2.44
N ILE A 192 14.51 6.02 1.88
CA ILE A 192 13.09 5.68 1.69
C ILE A 192 12.32 5.58 3.01
N ASP A 193 12.96 5.04 4.05
CA ASP A 193 12.38 4.91 5.40
C ASP A 193 12.12 6.29 6.02
N ASP A 194 13.08 7.22 5.93
CA ASP A 194 12.94 8.58 6.45
C ASP A 194 11.83 9.35 5.74
N LEU A 195 11.79 9.26 4.40
CA LEU A 195 10.75 9.88 3.59
C LEU A 195 9.37 9.34 3.98
N SER A 196 9.26 8.02 4.07
CA SER A 196 8.04 7.30 4.41
C SER A 196 7.53 7.69 5.79
N ARG A 197 8.38 7.68 6.82
CA ARG A 197 8.01 8.10 8.19
C ARG A 197 7.55 9.55 8.24
N ARG A 198 8.26 10.45 7.56
CA ARG A 198 7.89 11.86 7.48
C ARG A 198 6.52 12.02 6.82
N PHE A 199 6.30 11.41 5.66
CA PHE A 199 5.03 11.49 4.94
C PHE A 199 3.86 10.89 5.74
N LEU A 200 4.10 9.81 6.48
CA LEU A 200 3.09 9.24 7.38
C LEU A 200 2.70 10.25 8.47
N ASN A 201 3.68 10.82 9.18
CA ASN A 201 3.42 11.79 10.26
C ASN A 201 2.66 13.02 9.76
N GLU A 202 3.09 13.60 8.63
CA GLU A 202 2.41 14.75 8.02
C GLU A 202 0.98 14.41 7.59
N THR A 203 0.77 13.22 7.02
CA THR A 203 -0.56 12.75 6.59
C THR A 203 -1.49 12.54 7.79
N ILE A 204 -0.98 11.94 8.88
CA ILE A 204 -1.74 11.78 10.13
C ILE A 204 -2.14 13.14 10.71
N ASN A 205 -1.20 14.09 10.77
CA ASN A 205 -1.47 15.44 11.30
C ASN A 205 -2.53 16.16 10.46
N SER A 206 -2.36 16.15 9.14
CA SER A 206 -3.30 16.72 8.17
C SER A 206 -4.71 16.15 8.31
N TRP A 207 -4.86 14.84 8.49
CA TRP A 207 -6.18 14.23 8.74
C TRP A 207 -6.79 14.66 10.06
N ARG A 208 -5.99 14.67 11.15
CA ARG A 208 -6.48 15.04 12.47
C ARG A 208 -6.85 16.52 12.55
N ASP A 209 -6.11 17.38 11.89
CA ASP A 209 -6.43 18.80 11.77
C ASP A 209 -7.70 18.99 10.94
N TRP A 210 -7.84 18.28 9.82
CA TRP A 210 -9.08 18.30 9.03
C TRP A 210 -10.30 17.87 9.86
N VAL A 211 -10.21 16.79 10.64
CA VAL A 211 -11.31 16.33 11.52
C VAL A 211 -11.65 17.36 12.61
N ARG A 212 -10.65 18.07 13.16
CA ARG A 212 -10.90 19.13 14.16
C ARG A 212 -11.68 20.31 13.59
N ASP A 213 -11.48 20.61 12.31
CA ASP A 213 -12.19 21.70 11.61
C ASP A 213 -13.60 21.29 11.16
N LEU A 214 -13.98 20.01 11.29
CA LEU A 214 -15.34 19.55 11.03
C LEU A 214 -16.27 20.00 12.17
N SER A 215 -16.85 21.19 12.02
CA SER A 215 -17.98 21.61 12.84
C SER A 215 -19.27 20.97 12.33
N ILE A 216 -19.92 20.15 13.16
CA ILE A 216 -21.32 19.80 12.94
C ILE A 216 -22.15 21.05 13.28
N PRO A 217 -23.00 21.58 12.38
CA PRO A 217 -23.90 22.68 12.71
C PRO A 217 -24.67 22.38 14.00
N PHE A 218 -24.86 23.40 14.85
CA PHE A 218 -25.55 23.26 16.14
C PHE A 218 -26.93 22.59 16.02
N GLU A 219 -27.60 22.78 14.89
CA GLU A 219 -28.92 22.20 14.59
C GLU A 219 -28.90 20.66 14.53
N TRP A 220 -27.73 20.03 14.37
CA TRP A 220 -27.57 18.58 14.17
C TRP A 220 -26.70 17.92 15.25
N GLN A 221 -26.42 18.63 16.34
CA GLN A 221 -25.82 18.05 17.54
C GLN A 221 -26.98 17.63 18.47
N GLU A 222 -27.13 16.33 18.76
CA GLU A 222 -28.08 15.87 19.81
C GLU A 222 -27.64 16.46 21.17
N GLU A 223 -28.62 16.84 22.01
CA GLU A 223 -28.40 17.41 23.36
C GLU A 223 -27.61 16.49 24.31
#